data_AF-A0A2H6FAC4-F1
#
_entry.id   AF-A0A2H6FAC4-F1
#
_cell.length_a   1.000
_cell.length_b   1.000
_cell.length_c   1.000
_cell.angle_alpha   90.00
_cell.angle_beta   90.00
_cell.angle_gamma   90.00
#
_symmetry.space_group_name_H-M   'P 1'
#
loop_
_entity.id
_entity.type
_entity.pdbx_description
1 polymer ?
#
loop_
_entity_poly.entity_id
_entity_poly.type
_entity_poly.pdbx_seq_one_letter_code
_entity_poly.pdbx_strand_id
1 'polypeptide(L)' 'MHVEEFTDIIEAICREKQIKGWSRRKKEAIIAGDYEELVKLSKSHPSTEPALS' A
#
# COMPACT_ATOMS: atom_id res chain seq x y z
N MET A 1 1.32 2.50 16.09
CA MET A 1 1.28 3.88 15.57
C MET A 1 2.45 4.00 14.61
N HIS A 2 2.24 4.52 13.40
CA HIS A 2 3.28 4.68 12.38
C HIS A 2 3.32 6.13 11.91
N VAL A 3 4.51 6.69 11.73
CA VAL A 3 4.74 8.08 11.32
C VAL A 3 5.84 8.08 10.27
N GLU A 4 5.64 8.84 9.19
CA GLU A 4 6.65 9.09 8.15
C GLU A 4 6.77 10.60 7.96
N GLU A 5 7.99 11.11 7.90
CA GLU A 5 8.28 12.52 7.63
C GLU A 5 8.90 12.66 6.24
N PHE A 6 8.51 13.72 5.53
CA PHE A 6 8.98 14.02 4.18
C PHE A 6 9.43 15.48 4.11
N THR A 7 10.53 15.74 3.40
CA THR A 7 11.02 17.11 3.16
C THR A 7 10.28 17.80 2.02
N ASP A 8 9.69 17.03 1.11
CA ASP A 8 8.93 17.54 -0.03
C ASP A 8 7.42 17.31 0.16
N ILE A 9 6.64 18.35 -0.10
CA ILE A 9 5.17 18.32 0.06
C ILE A 9 4.49 17.38 -0.95
N ILE A 10 5.02 17.26 -2.16
CA ILE A 10 4.46 16.39 -3.20
C ILE A 10 4.68 14.92 -2.82
N GLU A 11 5.84 14.58 -2.24
CA GLU A 11 6.09 13.24 -1.70
C GLU A 11 5.09 12.87 -0.59
N ALA A 12 4.89 13.77 0.38
CA ALA A 12 3.93 13.56 1.47
C ALA A 12 2.51 13.33 0.94
N ILE A 13 2.05 14.18 0.00
CA ILE A 13 0.72 14.08 -0.61
C ILE A 13 0.57 12.78 -1.41
N CYS A 14 1.60 12.40 -2.17
CA CYS A 14 1.59 11.15 -2.95
C CYS A 14 1.48 9.93 -2.02
N ARG A 15 2.26 9.93 -0.93
CA ARG A 15 2.24 8.86 0.06
C ARG A 15 0.88 8.75 0.76
N GLU A 16 0.30 9.87 1.17
CA GLU A 16 -1.02 9.90 1.80
C GLU A 16 -2.10 9.32 0.87
N LYS A 17 -2.11 9.77 -0.39
CA LYS A 17 -3.04 9.26 -1.42
C LYS A 17 -2.89 7.75 -1.61
N GLN A 18 -1.65 7.26 -1.63
CA GLN A 18 -1.34 5.84 -1.75
C GLN A 18 -1.95 5.06 -0.58
N ILE A 19 -1.69 5.47 0.67
CA ILE A 19 -2.17 4.79 1.88
C ILE A 19 -3.70 4.86 2.00
N LYS A 20 -4.33 5.96 1.58
CA LYS A 20 -5.80 6.13 1.65
C LYS A 20 -6.55 5.01 0.94
N GLY A 21 -6.05 4.58 -0.23
CA GLY A 21 -6.63 3.49 -1.02
C GLY A 21 -6.17 2.08 -0.61
N TRP A 22 -5.28 1.93 0.38
CA TRP A 22 -4.73 0.64 0.75
C TRP A 22 -5.70 -0.21 1.57
N SER A 23 -5.66 -1.51 1.29
CA SER A 23 -6.32 -2.52 2.11
C SER A 23 -5.77 -2.49 3.54
N ARG A 24 -6.58 -2.97 4.48
CA ARG A 24 -6.19 -3.07 5.89
C ARG A 24 -4.86 -3.82 6.07
N ARG A 25 -4.67 -4.93 5.36
CA ARG A 25 -3.44 -5.74 5.41
C ARG A 25 -2.19 -4.96 5.01
N LYS A 26 -2.27 -4.12 3.96
CA LYS A 26 -1.14 -3.27 3.54
C LYS A 26 -0.80 -2.23 4.60
N LYS A 27 -1.80 -1.66 5.27
CA LYS A 27 -1.60 -0.70 6.38
C LYS A 27 -0.96 -1.38 7.60
N GLU A 28 -1.41 -2.59 7.94
CA GLU A 28 -0.83 -3.40 9.01
C GLU A 28 0.63 -3.75 8.74
N ALA A 29 0.98 -4.11 7.49
CA ALA A 29 2.36 -4.38 7.09
C ALA A 29 3.27 -3.16 7.30
N ILE A 30 2.82 -1.95 6.94
CA ILE A 30 3.57 -0.73 7.25
C ILE A 30 3.76 -0.57 8.76
N ILE A 31 2.67 -0.69 9.54
CA ILE A 31 2.71 -0.51 11.00
C ILE A 31 3.67 -1.51 11.67
N ALA A 32 3.80 -2.70 11.11
CA ALA A 32 4.72 -3.74 11.57
C ALA A 32 6.17 -3.57 11.06
N GLY A 33 6.41 -2.65 10.12
CA GLY A 33 7.70 -2.51 9.43
C GLY A 33 8.02 -3.61 8.43
N ASP A 34 7.02 -4.42 8.04
CA ASP A 34 7.19 -5.54 7.11
C ASP A 34 7.01 -5.08 5.65
N TYR A 35 8.06 -4.49 5.11
CA TYR A 35 8.08 -4.01 3.72
C TYR A 35 8.07 -5.16 2.70
N GLU A 36 8.55 -6.34 3.06
CA GLU A 36 8.50 -7.51 2.17
C GLU A 36 7.07 -7.96 1.93
N GLU A 37 6.27 -8.08 3.00
CA GLU A 37 4.84 -8.40 2.90
C GLU A 37 4.08 -7.29 2.18
N LEU A 38 4.40 -6.03 2.43
CA LEU A 38 3.79 -4.91 1.73
C LEU A 38 3.99 -5.00 0.20
N VAL A 39 5.19 -5.37 -0.25
CA VAL A 39 5.49 -5.59 -1.67
C VAL A 39 4.72 -6.79 -2.23
N LYS A 40 4.65 -7.91 -1.49
CA LYS A 40 3.87 -9.09 -1.89
C LYS A 40 2.39 -8.75 -2.08
N LEU A 41 1.79 -8.07 -1.11
CA LEU A 41 0.40 -7.60 -1.15
C LEU A 41 0.12 -6.60 -2.28
N SER A 42 1.15 -5.90 -2.75
CA SER A 42 1.03 -4.95 -3.86
C SER A 42 1.01 -5.63 -5.23
N LYS A 43 1.57 -6.83 -5.34
CA LYS A 43 1.58 -7.65 -6.56
C LYS A 43 0.30 -8.47 -6.75
N SER A 44 -0.52 -8.65 -5.71
CA SER A 44 -1.68 -9.55 -5.72
C SER A 44 -3.00 -8.88 -6.15
N HIS A 45 -3.01 -8.16 -7.26
CA HIS A 45 -4.24 -7.85 -7.99
C HIS A 45 -4.20 -8.60 -9.33
N PRO A 46 -4.52 -9.91 -9.38
CA PRO A 46 -5.04 -10.44 -10.62
C PRO A 46 -6.33 -9.66 -10.87
N SER A 47 -6.34 -8.83 -11.91
CA SER A 47 -7.59 -8.39 -12.53
C SER A 47 -8.37 -9.67 -12.75
N THR A 48 -9.47 -9.86 -12.02
CA THR A 48 -10.39 -10.94 -12.29
C THR A 48 -11.01 -10.66 -13.66
N GLU A 49 -10.31 -11.03 -14.73
CA GLU A 49 -10.97 -11.37 -15.98
C GLU A 49 -11.85 -12.57 -15.65
N PRO A 50 -13.18 -12.49 -15.80
CA PRO A 50 -13.99 -13.68 -15.70
C PRO A 50 -13.58 -14.58 -16.87
N ALA A 51 -13.02 -15.75 -16.56
CA ALA A 51 -12.83 -16.80 -17.53
C ALA A 51 -14.21 -17.11 -18.14
N LEU A 52 -14.43 -16.63 -19.37
CA LEU A 52 -15.57 -17.04 -20.18
C LEU A 52 -15.44 -18.56 -20.38
N SER A 53 -16.39 -19.28 -19.79
CA SER A 53 -16.64 -20.71 -20.03
C SER A 53 -17.52 -20.88 -21.26
#